data_AF-A0A0H5NEN5-F1
#
_entry.id   AF-A0A0H5NEN5-F1
#
_cell.length_a   1.000
_cell.length_b   1.000
_cell.length_c   1.000
_cell.angle_alpha   90.00
_cell.angle_beta   90.00
_cell.angle_gamma   90.00
#
_symmetry.space_group_name_H-M   'P 1'
#
loop_
_entity.id
_entity.type
_entity.pdbx_description
1 polymer ?
#
loop_
_entity_poly.entity_id
_entity_poly.type
_entity_poly.pdbx_seq_one_letter_code
_entity_poly.pdbx_strand_id
1 'polypeptide(L)'
;MPAPGDQRDRHPRTDDGARSAAELDVSCNFVLYRNRLETETDIWAGERRDVLRVDGTSFKIAKRTILLDQNVVQSKNLSVLF
;
A
#
# COMPACT_ATOMS: atom_id res chain seq x y z
N MET A 1 1.18 -25.67 13.98
CA MET A 1 0.02 -24.75 14.01
C MET A 1 0.32 -23.60 13.06
N PRO A 2 -0.21 -23.57 11.83
CA PRO A 2 -0.10 -22.39 10.96
C PRO A 2 -1.15 -21.34 11.37
N ALA A 3 -0.80 -20.06 11.23
CA ALA A 3 -1.68 -18.93 11.55
C ALA A 3 -2.96 -18.95 10.68
N PRO A 4 -4.13 -18.52 11.22
CA PRO A 4 -5.36 -18.49 10.45
C PRO A 4 -5.20 -17.48 9.30
N GLY A 5 -5.50 -17.94 8.08
CA GLY A 5 -5.48 -17.12 6.88
C GLY A 5 -6.37 -15.90 7.03
N ASP A 6 -5.77 -14.73 6.82
CA ASP A 6 -6.42 -13.43 6.73
C ASP A 6 -7.23 -13.38 5.42
N GLN A 7 -8.39 -14.06 5.41
CA GLN A 7 -9.38 -14.00 4.35
C GLN A 7 -10.08 -12.63 4.38
N ARG A 8 -9.36 -11.56 4.02
CA ARG A 8 -9.95 -10.23 3.81
C ARG A 8 -10.41 -10.12 2.36
N ASP A 9 -11.48 -10.85 2.05
CA ASP A 9 -12.36 -10.55 0.91
C ASP A 9 -13.10 -9.24 1.23
N ARG A 10 -12.40 -8.10 1.09
CA ARG A 10 -13.05 -6.79 1.15
C ARG A 10 -13.78 -6.59 -0.17
N HIS A 11 -15.09 -6.70 -0.10
CA HIS A 11 -15.99 -6.28 -1.16
C HIS A 11 -15.73 -4.80 -1.50
N PRO A 12 -15.66 -4.42 -2.80
CA PRO A 12 -15.55 -3.01 -3.17
C PRO A 12 -16.73 -2.24 -2.57
N ARG A 13 -16.46 -1.12 -1.89
CA ARG A 13 -17.49 -0.18 -1.48
C ARG A 13 -17.99 0.54 -2.72
N THR A 14 -19.04 0.02 -3.34
CA THR A 14 -19.81 0.77 -4.35
C THR A 14 -20.70 1.75 -3.58
N ASP A 15 -20.21 2.97 -3.37
CA ASP A 15 -21.04 4.07 -2.85
C ASP A 15 -21.92 4.58 -4.00
N ASP A 16 -23.21 4.27 -3.93
CA ASP A 16 -24.23 4.65 -4.91
C ASP A 16 -24.54 6.16 -4.79
N GLY A 17 -23.87 6.97 -5.62
CA GLY A 17 -24.17 8.40 -5.69
C GLY A 17 -23.33 9.17 -6.70
N ALA A 18 -23.80 9.22 -7.95
CA ALA A 18 -23.35 10.07 -9.06
C ALA A 18 -22.12 9.58 -9.87
N ARG A 19 -22.38 8.77 -10.91
CA ARG A 19 -21.49 8.51 -12.09
C ARG A 19 -19.97 8.64 -11.79
N SER A 20 -19.47 7.92 -10.80
CA SER A 20 -18.04 7.89 -10.48
C SER A 20 -17.45 6.59 -11.02
N ALA A 21 -16.36 6.70 -11.77
CA ALA A 21 -15.63 5.55 -12.31
C ALA A 21 -15.42 4.47 -11.24
N ALA A 22 -15.50 3.19 -11.61
CA ALA A 22 -15.31 2.07 -10.68
C ALA A 22 -14.02 2.27 -9.86
N GLU A 23 -14.19 2.39 -8.54
CA GLU A 23 -13.10 2.47 -7.57
C GLU A 23 -12.85 1.09 -6.98
N LEU A 24 -11.58 0.69 -6.89
CA LEU A 24 -11.13 -0.56 -6.31
C LEU A 24 -10.28 -0.25 -5.08
N ASP A 25 -10.69 -0.79 -3.94
CA ASP A 25 -9.86 -0.80 -2.73
C ASP A 25 -8.89 -1.98 -2.77
N VAL A 26 -7.60 -1.70 -2.69
CA VAL A 26 -6.52 -2.70 -2.69
C VAL A 26 -5.70 -2.55 -1.42
N SER A 27 -5.52 -3.65 -0.69
CA SER A 27 -4.59 -3.72 0.44
C SER A 27 -3.50 -4.74 0.16
N CYS A 28 -2.23 -4.35 0.34
CA CYS A 28 -1.08 -5.24 0.23
C CYS A 28 -0.06 -4.97 1.33
N ASN A 29 0.65 -6.00 1.78
CA ASN A 29 1.79 -5.83 2.67
C ASN A 29 3.07 -5.67 1.82
N PHE A 30 4.01 -4.86 2.28
CA PHE A 30 5.29 -4.65 1.61
C PHE A 30 6.46 -4.80 2.58
N VAL A 31 7.60 -5.21 2.03
CA VAL A 31 8.92 -5.09 2.65
C VAL A 31 9.80 -4.35 1.65
N LEU A 32 10.30 -3.19 2.05
CA LEU A 32 11.17 -2.36 1.23
C LEU A 32 12.57 -2.38 1.83
N TYR A 33 13.49 -3.01 1.10
CA TYR A 33 14.90 -3.04 1.43
C TYR A 33 15.63 -1.99 0.57
N ARG A 34 16.31 -1.06 1.22
CA ARG A 34 17.16 -0.07 0.57
C ARG A 34 18.59 -0.22 1.05
N ASN A 35 19.52 -0.32 0.11
CA ASN A 35 20.95 -0.23 0.39
C ASN A 35 21.50 1.04 -0.28
N ARG A 36 22.35 1.78 0.45
CA ARG A 36 23.00 3.00 -0.02
C ARG A 36 24.49 2.96 0.33
N LEU A 37 25.32 3.34 -0.65
CA LEU A 37 26.77 3.35 -0.53
C LEU A 37 27.28 1.96 -0.08
N GLU A 38 28.18 1.90 0.89
CA GLU A 38 28.88 0.67 1.25
C GLU A 38 28.27 -0.05 2.46
N THR A 39 27.58 0.67 3.36
CA THR A 39 27.15 0.13 4.67
C THR A 39 25.75 0.55 5.11
N GLU A 40 25.11 1.52 4.45
CA GLU A 40 23.82 2.04 4.90
C GLU A 40 22.70 1.16 4.37
N THR A 41 22.01 0.47 5.26
CA THR A 41 20.89 -0.41 4.94
C THR A 41 19.67 0.02 5.73
N ASP A 42 18.56 0.28 5.03
CA ASP A 42 17.26 0.55 5.60
C ASP A 42 16.28 -0.54 5.20
N ILE A 43 15.47 -0.98 6.17
CA ILE A 43 14.40 -1.93 5.93
C ILE A 43 13.12 -1.35 6.51
N TRP A 44 12.10 -1.26 5.67
CA TRP A 44 10.75 -0.88 6.07
C TRP A 44 9.78 -2.01 5.77
N ALA A 45 8.86 -2.25 6.68
CA ALA A 45 7.74 -3.15 6.49
C ALA A 45 6.44 -2.42 6.82
N GLY A 46 5.36 -2.79 6.14
CA GLY A 46 4.07 -2.17 6.39
C GLY A 46 2.95 -2.65 5.47
N GLU A 47 1.79 -2.01 5.62
CA GLU A 47 0.61 -2.21 4.78
C GLU A 47 0.42 -0.98 3.87
N ARG A 48 0.13 -1.22 2.60
CA ARG A 48 -0.29 -0.20 1.64
C ARG A 48 -1.75 -0.41 1.31
N ARG A 49 -2.54 0.66 1.46
CA ARG A 49 -3.96 0.72 1.12
C ARG A 49 -4.15 1.72 0.00
N ASP A 50 -4.43 1.21 -1.19
CA ASP A 50 -4.60 1.99 -2.40
C ASP A 50 -6.08 2.00 -2.81
N VAL A 51 -6.57 3.16 -3.24
CA VAL A 51 -7.83 3.30 -3.97
C VAL A 51 -7.46 3.50 -5.43
N LEU A 52 -7.82 2.54 -6.27
CA LEU A 52 -7.55 2.56 -7.71
C LEU A 52 -8.81 2.96 -8.47
N ARG A 53 -8.66 3.78 -9.50
CA ARG A 53 -9.72 4.10 -10.48
C ARG A 53 -9.40 3.43 -11.80
N VAL A 54 -10.41 2.83 -12.42
CA VAL A 54 -10.30 2.33 -13.79
C VAL A 54 -10.18 3.50 -14.76
N ASP A 55 -9.14 3.48 -15.58
CA ASP A 55 -8.86 4.46 -16.63
C ASP A 55 -8.62 3.71 -17.95
N GLY A 56 -9.72 3.42 -18.67
CA GLY A 56 -9.70 2.59 -19.86
C GLY A 56 -9.29 1.15 -19.54
N THR A 57 -8.12 0.73 -20.01
CA THR A 57 -7.52 -0.59 -19.76
C THR A 57 -6.47 -0.58 -18.64
N SER A 58 -6.29 0.57 -17.97
CA SER A 58 -5.30 0.79 -16.93
C SER A 58 -5.94 1.16 -15.61
N PHE A 59 -5.15 1.15 -14.54
CA PHE A 59 -5.56 1.63 -13.23
C PHE A 59 -4.72 2.85 -12.84
N LYS A 60 -5.38 3.88 -12.33
CA LYS A 60 -4.73 5.04 -11.72
C LYS A 60 -4.93 5.01 -10.21
N ILE A 61 -3.88 5.33 -9.47
CA ILE A 61 -3.97 5.44 -8.00
C ILE A 61 -4.64 6.78 -7.68
N ALA A 62 -5.86 6.74 -7.15
CA ALA A 62 -6.59 7.92 -6.69
C ALA A 62 -6.14 8.33 -5.28
N LYS A 63 -5.85 7.35 -4.43
CA LYS A 63 -5.36 7.58 -3.06
C LYS A 63 -4.45 6.44 -2.65
N ARG A 64 -3.39 6.76 -1.93
CA ARG A 64 -2.49 5.79 -1.29
C ARG A 64 -2.33 6.15 0.17
N THR A 65 -2.54 5.16 1.04
CA THR A 65 -2.27 5.26 2.47
C THR A 65 -1.24 4.21 2.83
N ILE A 66 -0.10 4.63 3.36
CA ILE A 66 0.99 3.75 3.77
C ILE A 66 1.00 3.69 5.28
N LEU A 67 0.87 2.48 5.82
CA LEU A 67 0.96 2.18 7.23
C LEU A 67 2.30 1.50 7.46
N LEU A 68 3.27 2.26 7.99
CA LEU A 68 4.57 1.71 8.37
C LEU A 68 4.44 1.03 9.73
N ASP A 69 4.98 -0.18 9.84
CA ASP A 69 4.99 -0.96 11.10
C ASP A 69 6.09 -0.47 12.07
N GLN A 70 6.54 0.78 11.93
CA GLN A 70 7.57 1.42 12.74
C GLN A 70 7.02 2.67 13.41
N ASN A 71 7.15 2.73 14.74
CA ASN A 71 6.74 3.91 15.52
C ASN A 71 7.69 5.10 15.32
N VAL A 72 8.99 4.82 15.21
CA VAL A 72 10.03 5.82 14.93
C VAL A 72 10.75 5.43 13.65
N VAL A 73 10.82 6.36 12.71
CA VAL A 73 11.58 6.18 11.46
C VAL A 73 13.06 6.30 11.78
N GLN A 74 13.79 5.18 11.69
CA GLN A 74 15.23 5.12 12.00
C GLN A 74 16.11 5.58 10.83
N SER A 75 15.54 5.66 9.63
CA SER A 75 16.23 6.09 8.42
C SER A 75 16.46 7.59 8.40
N LYS A 76 17.58 8.02 7.82
CA LYS A 76 17.89 9.46 7.65
C LYS A 76 16.89 10.20 6.76
N ASN A 77 16.21 9.47 5.87
CA ASN A 77 15.16 9.98 5.00
C ASN A 77 14.29 8.84 4.46
N LEU A 78 13.11 9.21 3.96
CA LEU A 78 12.15 8.34 3.26
C LEU A 78 12.16 8.61 1.76
N SER A 79 13.35 8.76 1.14
CA SER A 79 13.48 9.04 -0.29
C SER A 79 13.24 7.79 -1.15
N VAL A 80 12.12 7.10 -0.92
CA VAL A 80 11.62 5.94 -1.65
C VAL A 80 10.11 6.07 -1.79
N LEU A 81 9.55 5.51 -2.86
CA LEU A 81 8.10 5.43 -3.02
C LEU A 81 7.64 4.06 -2.52
N PHE A 82 6.65 4.09 -1.63
CA PHE A 82 5.97 2.90 -1.11
C PHE A 82 4.69 2.65 -1.89
#